data_AF-A0A6L8LYD2-F1
#
_entry.id   AF-A0A6L8LYD2-F1
#
_cell.length_a   1.000
_cell.length_b   1.000
_cell.length_c   1.000
_cell.angle_alpha   90.00
_cell.angle_beta   90.00
_cell.angle_gamma   90.00
#
_symmetry.space_group_name_H-M   'P 1'
#
loop_
_entity.id
_entity.type
_entity.pdbx_description
1 polymer ?
#
loop_
_entity_poly.entity_id
_entity_poly.type
_entity_poly.pdbx_seq_one_letter_code
_entity_poly.pdbx_strand_id
1 'polypeptide(L)'
;MATITTQTHNGISLEVSEPLGPMGGVDNQLGGFVGTANIVTANNNGEAVKYGEPVKIRTLADLALLDKSAKLSAVLYNSVKYFLEVAQVPCYVILCPEGANEAETLENVIGGVSTEGRLTGIHAFKACPEAPTNIAAPGFYGKEEDTELAIPNALAGVANQTYCEAWLDAPQGGTKKAKAFAARLGGDQKRVWCCDVNGERWDHAIPASVIGMAARCSVKPSQTPNGASTPLDDISRIVGYRVNDKNSEGVELNKAGVSVTIRDPNGGLMFLGTRTADGSFGNIIGIENQLCRELIKSHRDTMKYNLDFDFFKQRIAQLSNWLSSLQADGEIIGARCYLHETRNNLQRYKNGEWVLVIDWGAYRPNEHSIIELNQDDELLKVYVDDAIKTFG
;
A
#
# COMPACT_ATOMS: atom_id res chain seq x y z
N MET A 1 25.12 57.09 -34.84
CA MET A 1 24.55 56.15 -33.85
C MET A 1 24.17 54.88 -34.59
N ALA A 2 24.76 53.74 -34.25
CA ALA A 2 24.38 52.46 -34.84
C ALA A 2 23.16 51.93 -34.09
N THR A 3 22.09 51.63 -34.84
CA THR A 3 20.83 51.10 -34.33
C THR A 3 21.08 49.72 -33.73
N ILE A 4 20.78 49.55 -32.44
CA ILE A 4 20.91 48.25 -31.74
C ILE A 4 19.88 47.30 -32.35
N THR A 5 20.32 46.24 -33.00
CA THR A 5 19.46 45.20 -33.54
C THR A 5 18.94 44.30 -32.43
N THR A 6 17.64 44.06 -32.40
CA THR A 6 16.91 43.13 -31.50
C THR A 6 17.16 41.66 -31.85
N GLN A 7 18.42 41.25 -31.99
CA GLN A 7 18.77 39.84 -32.20
C GLN A 7 18.80 39.12 -30.84
N THR A 8 17.86 38.20 -30.64
CA THR A 8 17.67 37.49 -29.36
C THR A 8 18.59 36.28 -29.18
N HIS A 9 19.10 35.67 -30.26
CA HIS A 9 20.07 34.58 -30.21
C HIS A 9 20.64 34.31 -31.62
N ASN A 10 21.93 33.95 -31.72
CA ASN A 10 22.50 33.36 -32.93
C ASN A 10 22.97 31.94 -32.59
N GLY A 11 22.18 30.94 -32.99
CA GLY A 11 22.37 29.53 -32.70
C GLY A 11 21.07 28.73 -32.90
N ILE A 12 21.06 27.45 -32.52
CA ILE A 12 19.90 26.57 -32.67
C ILE A 12 19.24 26.32 -31.30
N SER A 13 17.94 26.55 -31.22
CA SER A 13 17.09 26.13 -30.10
C SER A 13 16.38 24.85 -30.51
N LEU A 14 16.57 23.79 -29.72
CA LEU A 14 16.03 22.47 -30.00
C LEU A 14 14.95 22.20 -28.95
N GLU A 15 13.69 22.37 -29.34
CA GLU A 15 12.52 22.04 -28.52
C GLU A 15 12.11 20.62 -28.86
N VAL A 16 12.27 19.71 -27.91
CA VAL A 16 11.78 18.33 -28.02
C VAL A 16 10.47 18.28 -27.25
N SER A 17 9.37 17.96 -27.94
CA SER A 17 8.13 17.58 -27.28
C SER A 17 8.34 16.20 -26.67
N GLU A 18 8.57 16.12 -25.36
CA GLU A 18 8.51 14.84 -24.67
C GLU A 18 7.12 14.23 -24.88
N PRO A 19 7.00 12.93 -25.19
CA PRO A 19 5.71 12.27 -25.26
C PRO A 19 5.00 12.43 -23.91
N LEU A 20 3.68 12.67 -23.95
CA LEU A 20 2.85 12.67 -22.75
C LEU A 20 3.14 11.38 -21.97
N GLY A 21 3.60 11.52 -20.72
CA GLY A 21 3.87 10.39 -19.85
C GLY A 21 2.64 9.49 -19.71
N PRO A 22 2.82 8.21 -19.33
CA PRO A 22 1.71 7.31 -19.06
C PRO A 22 0.72 7.97 -18.08
N MET A 23 -0.58 7.85 -18.38
CA MET A 23 -1.63 8.48 -17.59
C MET A 23 -1.80 7.77 -16.24
N GLY A 24 -0.97 8.15 -15.27
CA GLY A 24 -1.15 7.88 -13.84
C GLY A 24 -1.01 6.41 -13.41
N GLY A 25 -0.84 6.22 -12.10
CA GLY A 25 -0.88 4.92 -11.45
C GLY A 25 -2.30 4.37 -11.29
N VAL A 26 -2.45 3.35 -10.45
CA VAL A 26 -3.72 2.65 -10.26
C VAL A 26 -4.76 3.55 -9.60
N ASP A 27 -5.91 3.71 -10.25
CA ASP A 27 -7.07 4.40 -9.69
C ASP A 27 -7.49 3.79 -8.34
N ASN A 28 -7.87 4.63 -7.39
CA ASN A 28 -8.28 4.25 -6.02
C ASN A 28 -7.16 3.73 -5.11
N GLN A 29 -5.88 3.96 -5.44
CA GLN A 29 -4.76 3.83 -4.50
C GLN A 29 -4.20 5.21 -4.14
N LEU A 30 -3.89 5.41 -2.86
CA LEU A 30 -3.36 6.66 -2.33
C LEU A 30 -2.40 6.35 -1.18
N GLY A 31 -1.16 6.81 -1.32
CA GLY A 31 -0.13 6.64 -0.29
C GLY A 31 -0.26 7.64 0.86
N GLY A 32 0.27 7.29 2.02
CA GLY A 32 0.35 8.15 3.20
C GLY A 32 1.69 7.94 3.90
N PHE A 33 2.43 9.01 4.12
CA PHE A 33 3.71 8.98 4.82
C PHE A 33 3.70 9.92 6.01
N VAL A 34 4.31 9.49 7.11
CA VAL A 34 4.59 10.34 8.26
C VAL A 34 6.07 10.25 8.60
N GLY A 35 6.69 11.38 8.91
CA GLY A 35 8.09 11.39 9.32
C GLY A 35 8.65 12.79 9.51
N THR A 36 9.94 12.84 9.78
CA THR A 36 10.69 14.09 9.89
C THR A 36 11.25 14.52 8.53
N ALA A 37 11.31 15.82 8.31
CA ALA A 37 12.02 16.41 7.17
C ALA A 37 12.67 17.72 7.60
N ASN A 38 13.77 18.07 6.94
CA ASN A 38 14.34 19.40 7.03
C ASN A 38 13.39 20.34 6.29
N ILE A 39 12.47 21.01 7.01
CA ILE A 39 11.56 21.96 6.38
C ILE A 39 12.38 23.04 5.69
N VAL A 40 12.23 23.20 4.38
CA VAL A 40 12.82 24.35 3.69
C VAL A 40 11.78 25.31 3.14
N THR A 41 10.51 24.93 2.89
CA THR A 41 9.65 25.87 2.12
C THR A 41 8.15 25.90 2.32
N ALA A 42 7.66 27.02 1.80
CA ALA A 42 6.28 27.36 1.59
C ALA A 42 5.50 26.41 0.68
N ASN A 43 4.23 26.20 1.02
CA ASN A 43 3.18 25.67 0.16
C ASN A 43 3.02 26.51 -1.14
N ASN A 44 2.16 26.07 -2.05
CA ASN A 44 1.89 26.75 -3.33
C ASN A 44 1.40 28.22 -3.17
N ASN A 45 1.11 28.67 -1.95
CA ASN A 45 0.66 30.02 -1.62
C ASN A 45 1.76 30.88 -0.95
N GLY A 46 2.98 30.38 -0.78
CA GLY A 46 4.06 31.15 -0.16
C GLY A 46 4.15 31.04 1.38
N GLU A 47 3.36 30.18 2.03
CA GLU A 47 3.39 29.95 3.49
C GLU A 47 4.11 28.66 3.87
N ALA A 48 5.04 28.68 4.83
CA ALA A 48 5.77 27.50 5.31
C ALA A 48 4.83 26.30 5.56
N VAL A 49 5.19 25.11 5.04
CA VAL A 49 4.46 23.87 5.36
C VAL A 49 4.47 23.69 6.88
N LYS A 50 3.29 23.62 7.48
CA LYS A 50 3.14 23.48 8.93
C LYS A 50 3.25 22.01 9.34
N TYR A 51 3.89 21.76 10.47
CA TYR A 51 3.90 20.43 11.09
C TYR A 51 2.48 19.96 11.40
N GLY A 52 2.25 18.66 11.21
CA GLY A 52 0.97 18.00 11.46
C GLY A 52 -0.13 18.25 10.41
N GLU A 53 0.08 19.12 9.43
CA GLU A 53 -0.88 19.34 8.35
C GLU A 53 -0.63 18.38 7.16
N PRO A 54 -1.67 17.68 6.66
CA PRO A 54 -1.53 16.84 5.47
C PRO A 54 -1.17 17.63 4.21
N VAL A 55 -0.02 17.31 3.61
CA VAL A 55 0.40 17.86 2.32
C VAL A 55 0.24 16.81 1.24
N LYS A 56 -0.53 17.11 0.19
CA LYS A 56 -0.68 16.21 -0.96
C LYS A 56 0.47 16.41 -1.94
N ILE A 57 1.24 15.36 -2.18
CA ILE A 57 2.31 15.29 -3.18
C ILE A 57 1.75 14.47 -4.35
N ARG A 58 1.69 15.07 -5.55
CA ARG A 58 1.13 14.42 -6.75
C ARG A 58 2.21 13.99 -7.73
N THR A 59 3.26 14.78 -7.85
CA THR A 59 4.32 14.59 -8.85
C THR A 59 5.69 14.74 -8.22
N LEU A 60 6.75 14.32 -8.93
CA LEU A 60 8.12 14.52 -8.49
C LEU A 60 8.48 16.01 -8.29
N ALA A 61 7.82 16.92 -9.02
CA ALA A 61 8.03 18.36 -8.83
C ALA A 61 7.54 18.85 -7.45
N ASP A 62 6.50 18.21 -6.90
CA ASP A 62 5.95 18.55 -5.59
C ASP A 62 6.88 18.13 -4.44
N LEU A 63 7.92 17.31 -4.69
CA LEU A 63 8.93 16.94 -3.69
C LEU A 63 9.66 18.17 -3.12
N ALA A 64 9.73 19.27 -3.89
CA ALA A 64 10.27 20.54 -3.43
C ALA A 64 9.49 21.14 -2.23
N LEU A 65 8.29 20.64 -1.91
CA LEU A 65 7.55 21.00 -0.70
C LEU A 65 8.13 20.36 0.56
N LEU A 66 8.84 19.24 0.42
CA LEU A 66 9.42 18.49 1.54
C LEU A 66 10.84 18.98 1.87
N ASP A 67 11.68 19.16 0.86
CA ASP A 67 13.03 19.68 0.99
C ASP A 67 13.46 20.40 -0.30
N LYS A 68 14.09 21.57 -0.19
CA LYS A 68 14.71 22.31 -1.30
C LYS A 68 16.24 22.32 -1.25
N SER A 69 16.84 21.66 -0.27
CA SER A 69 18.29 21.62 -0.11
C SER A 69 18.94 20.80 -1.23
N ALA A 70 20.18 21.17 -1.58
CA ALA A 70 20.96 20.45 -2.58
C ALA A 70 21.54 19.11 -2.05
N LYS A 71 21.33 18.78 -0.77
CA LYS A 71 21.79 17.55 -0.11
C LYS A 71 20.61 16.84 0.54
N LEU A 72 19.92 16.05 -0.26
CA LEU A 72 18.66 15.36 0.07
C LEU A 72 18.89 14.13 0.95
N SER A 73 19.31 14.32 2.21
CA SER A 73 19.62 13.19 3.11
C SER A 73 18.44 12.67 3.94
N ALA A 74 17.24 13.23 3.79
CA ALA A 74 16.08 12.83 4.59
C ALA A 74 15.45 11.53 4.08
N VAL A 75 15.32 10.53 4.96
CA VAL A 75 14.67 9.23 4.66
C VAL A 75 13.26 9.45 4.09
N LEU A 76 12.50 10.39 4.64
CA LEU A 76 11.15 10.70 4.17
C LEU A 76 11.13 11.21 2.72
N TYR A 77 12.03 12.12 2.35
CA TYR A 77 12.11 12.65 0.99
C TYR A 77 12.37 11.53 -0.02
N ASN A 78 13.39 10.70 0.24
CA ASN A 78 13.77 9.61 -0.65
C ASN A 78 12.69 8.51 -0.71
N SER A 79 11.98 8.29 0.40
CA SER A 79 10.85 7.37 0.46
C SER A 79 9.69 7.83 -0.43
N VAL A 80 9.31 9.11 -0.34
CA VAL A 80 8.24 9.68 -1.16
C VAL A 80 8.65 9.71 -2.64
N LYS A 81 9.91 10.06 -2.93
CA LYS A 81 10.44 10.01 -4.30
C LYS A 81 10.36 8.60 -4.89
N TYR A 82 10.85 7.60 -4.17
CA TYR A 82 10.80 6.19 -4.60
C TYR A 82 9.35 5.75 -4.84
N PHE A 83 8.44 6.08 -3.93
CA PHE A 83 7.02 5.75 -4.07
C PHE A 83 6.39 6.35 -5.32
N LEU A 84 6.66 7.63 -5.61
CA LEU A 84 6.11 8.31 -6.79
C LEU A 84 6.65 7.73 -8.10
N GLU A 85 7.91 7.32 -8.14
CA GLU A 85 8.49 6.70 -9.34
C GLU A 85 7.94 5.30 -9.62
N VAL A 86 7.73 4.51 -8.55
CA VAL A 86 7.28 3.11 -8.66
C VAL A 86 5.76 3.02 -8.80
N ALA A 87 5.02 3.59 -7.86
CA ALA A 87 3.58 3.46 -7.80
C ALA A 87 2.84 4.43 -8.72
N GLN A 88 3.45 5.58 -9.04
CA GLN A 88 2.87 6.64 -9.90
C GLN A 88 1.49 7.12 -9.43
N VAL A 89 1.17 6.95 -8.13
CA VAL A 89 -0.04 7.47 -7.49
C VAL A 89 0.31 8.59 -6.51
N PRO A 90 -0.59 9.56 -6.28
CA PRO A 90 -0.36 10.60 -5.29
C PRO A 90 -0.20 10.03 -3.88
N CYS A 91 0.38 10.83 -2.99
CA CYS A 91 0.43 10.51 -1.56
C CYS A 91 0.21 11.75 -0.69
N TYR A 92 -0.26 11.53 0.53
CA TYR A 92 -0.24 12.55 1.59
C TYR A 92 0.99 12.37 2.45
N VAL A 93 1.63 13.48 2.82
CA VAL A 93 2.78 13.51 3.72
C VAL A 93 2.42 14.34 4.95
N ILE A 94 2.68 13.78 6.13
CA ILE A 94 2.55 14.42 7.43
C ILE A 94 3.96 14.67 7.96
N LEU A 95 4.32 15.93 8.12
CA LEU A 95 5.60 16.32 8.70
C LEU A 95 5.51 16.40 10.21
N CYS A 96 6.48 15.79 10.90
CA CYS A 96 6.66 15.87 12.34
C CYS A 96 7.96 16.61 12.68
N PRO A 97 7.99 17.38 13.78
CA PRO A 97 9.23 17.98 14.26
C PRO A 97 10.18 16.91 14.79
N GLU A 98 11.48 17.08 14.51
CA GLU A 98 12.54 16.29 15.14
C GLU A 98 12.66 16.71 16.61
N GLY A 99 12.70 15.73 17.51
CA GLY A 99 12.87 15.96 18.95
C GLY A 99 14.35 16.16 19.33
N ALA A 100 14.62 16.55 20.58
CA ALA A 100 15.98 16.66 21.09
C ALA A 100 16.68 15.29 21.21
N ASN A 101 15.91 14.20 21.23
CA ASN A 101 16.39 12.83 21.25
C ASN A 101 15.46 11.91 20.42
N GLU A 102 15.86 10.65 20.29
CA GLU A 102 15.11 9.65 19.51
C GLU A 102 13.73 9.35 20.10
N ALA A 103 13.60 9.31 21.43
CA ALA A 103 12.32 9.05 22.09
C ALA A 103 11.31 10.18 21.85
N GLU A 104 11.74 11.44 21.96
CA GLU A 104 10.90 12.61 21.67
C GLU A 104 10.52 12.68 20.19
N THR A 105 11.43 12.27 19.29
CA THR A 105 11.11 12.15 17.86
C THR A 105 10.05 11.07 17.62
N LEU A 106 10.16 9.93 18.29
CA LEU A 106 9.18 8.84 18.21
C LEU A 106 7.81 9.30 18.71
N GLU A 107 7.76 10.02 19.84
CA GLU A 107 6.53 10.61 20.37
C GLU A 107 5.89 11.60 19.38
N ASN A 108 6.68 12.45 18.73
CA ASN A 108 6.20 13.38 17.70
C ASN A 108 5.64 12.65 16.46
N VAL A 109 6.23 11.51 16.07
CA VAL A 109 5.76 10.69 14.95
C VAL A 109 4.48 9.94 15.31
N ILE A 110 4.39 9.36 16.51
CA ILE A 110 3.14 8.76 17.02
C ILE A 110 2.03 9.82 17.04
N GLY A 111 2.35 10.98 17.62
CA GLY A 111 1.47 12.12 17.75
C GLY A 111 0.26 11.82 18.62
N GLY A 112 -0.82 12.59 18.41
CA GLY A 112 -2.02 12.51 19.23
C GLY A 112 -2.98 13.64 18.91
N VAL A 113 -3.56 14.20 19.96
CA VAL A 113 -4.38 15.42 19.89
C VAL A 113 -3.60 16.54 20.57
N SER A 114 -3.32 17.62 19.85
CA SER A 114 -2.66 18.80 20.40
C SER A 114 -3.57 19.52 21.41
N THR A 115 -3.01 20.43 22.20
CA THR A 115 -3.77 21.31 23.11
C THR A 115 -4.82 22.16 22.38
N GLU A 116 -4.61 22.44 21.10
CA GLU A 116 -5.53 23.17 20.22
C GLU A 116 -6.58 22.25 19.56
N GLY A 117 -6.57 20.96 19.88
CA GLY A 117 -7.48 19.95 19.32
C GLY A 117 -7.11 19.44 17.93
N ARG A 118 -5.90 19.75 17.44
CA ARG A 118 -5.42 19.28 16.12
C ARG A 118 -4.84 17.88 16.23
N LEU A 119 -5.09 17.04 15.22
CA LEU A 119 -4.46 15.73 15.11
C LEU A 119 -3.01 15.89 14.63
N THR A 120 -2.08 15.19 15.27
CA THR A 120 -0.64 15.23 14.94
C THR A 120 -0.10 13.82 14.68
N GLY A 121 1.07 13.73 14.05
CA GLY A 121 1.74 12.45 13.78
C GLY A 121 0.89 11.49 12.97
N ILE A 122 0.95 10.20 13.30
CA ILE A 122 0.16 9.14 12.66
C ILE A 122 -1.34 9.44 12.70
N HIS A 123 -1.85 10.07 13.78
CA HIS A 123 -3.26 10.39 13.89
C HIS A 123 -3.73 11.45 12.88
N ALA A 124 -2.83 12.28 12.35
CA ALA A 124 -3.16 13.30 11.36
C ALA A 124 -3.60 12.72 10.01
N PHE A 125 -3.33 11.43 9.71
CA PHE A 125 -3.89 10.79 8.52
C PHE A 125 -5.42 10.83 8.46
N LYS A 126 -6.10 10.85 9.62
CA LYS A 126 -7.57 10.97 9.68
C LYS A 126 -8.08 12.36 9.25
N ALA A 127 -7.21 13.37 9.27
CA ALA A 127 -7.53 14.72 8.82
C ALA A 127 -7.25 14.94 7.33
N CYS A 128 -6.75 13.94 6.60
CA CYS A 128 -6.53 14.04 5.16
C CYS A 128 -7.88 14.24 4.43
N PRO A 129 -7.97 15.19 3.49
CA PRO A 129 -9.19 15.39 2.70
C PRO A 129 -9.64 14.15 1.93
N GLU A 130 -8.69 13.40 1.39
CA GLU A 130 -8.90 12.05 0.85
C GLU A 130 -8.16 11.07 1.75
N ALA A 131 -8.87 10.05 2.25
CA ALA A 131 -8.28 9.06 3.15
C ALA A 131 -7.25 8.21 2.39
N PRO A 132 -5.97 8.18 2.82
CA PRO A 132 -4.96 7.29 2.25
C PRO A 132 -5.41 5.82 2.34
N THR A 133 -5.14 5.05 1.28
CA THR A 133 -5.45 3.61 1.26
C THR A 133 -4.32 2.78 1.85
N ASN A 134 -3.10 3.33 1.83
CA ASN A 134 -1.92 2.73 2.43
C ASN A 134 -1.17 3.80 3.22
N ILE A 135 -0.69 3.47 4.42
CA ILE A 135 0.08 4.38 5.28
C ILE A 135 1.36 3.72 5.78
N ALA A 136 2.42 4.52 5.92
CA ALA A 136 3.70 4.08 6.45
C ALA A 136 4.35 5.20 7.29
N ALA A 137 5.24 4.81 8.21
CA ALA A 137 6.14 5.71 8.95
C ALA A 137 7.60 5.33 8.59
N PRO A 138 8.11 5.75 7.42
CA PRO A 138 9.35 5.22 6.86
C PRO A 138 10.55 5.40 7.79
N GLY A 139 11.26 4.32 8.10
CA GLY A 139 12.46 4.36 8.93
C GLY A 139 12.19 4.52 10.43
N PHE A 140 10.92 4.56 10.85
CA PHE A 140 10.53 4.58 12.26
C PHE A 140 10.03 3.20 12.68
N TYR A 141 10.84 2.51 13.46
CA TYR A 141 10.48 1.32 14.23
C TYR A 141 11.07 1.49 15.64
N GLY A 142 10.40 1.02 16.69
CA GLY A 142 10.96 1.20 18.03
C GLY A 142 12.23 0.34 18.18
N LYS A 143 13.34 0.99 18.53
CA LYS A 143 14.66 0.32 18.63
C LYS A 143 14.88 -0.38 19.97
N GLU A 144 14.10 -0.02 20.98
CA GLU A 144 14.13 -0.64 22.31
C GLU A 144 12.97 -1.62 22.47
N GLU A 145 13.19 -2.70 23.23
CA GLU A 145 12.21 -3.79 23.39
C GLU A 145 10.84 -3.29 23.89
N ASP A 146 10.82 -2.25 24.74
CA ASP A 146 9.61 -1.66 25.33
C ASP A 146 8.88 -0.68 24.38
N THR A 147 9.60 -0.03 23.46
CA THR A 147 9.03 0.95 22.52
C THR A 147 8.81 0.38 21.10
N GLU A 148 9.30 -0.83 20.85
CA GLU A 148 9.25 -1.52 19.55
C GLU A 148 7.84 -1.57 18.93
N LEU A 149 6.79 -1.68 19.76
CA LEU A 149 5.40 -1.76 19.30
C LEU A 149 4.64 -0.44 19.28
N ALA A 150 5.25 0.68 19.69
CA ALA A 150 4.53 1.96 19.80
C ALA A 150 4.03 2.48 18.43
N ILE A 151 4.92 2.54 17.44
CA ILE A 151 4.58 2.91 16.06
C ILE A 151 3.65 1.88 15.40
N PRO A 152 3.93 0.56 15.44
CA PRO A 152 3.02 -0.45 14.93
C PRO A 152 1.59 -0.34 15.48
N ASN A 153 1.44 -0.19 16.79
CA ASN A 153 0.12 -0.10 17.43
C ASN A 153 -0.62 1.19 17.02
N ALA A 154 0.09 2.32 16.92
CA ALA A 154 -0.49 3.57 16.46
C ALA A 154 -0.98 3.48 15.02
N LEU A 155 -0.15 2.97 14.10
CA LEU A 155 -0.52 2.76 12.70
C LEU A 155 -1.67 1.77 12.57
N ALA A 156 -1.63 0.65 13.29
CA ALA A 156 -2.70 -0.34 13.31
C ALA A 156 -4.04 0.26 13.81
N GLY A 157 -3.99 1.11 14.84
CA GLY A 157 -5.16 1.82 15.35
C GLY A 157 -5.79 2.74 14.30
N VAL A 158 -4.98 3.46 13.51
CA VAL A 158 -5.48 4.28 12.40
C VAL A 158 -6.00 3.42 11.26
N ALA A 159 -5.28 2.37 10.88
CA ALA A 159 -5.63 1.45 9.81
C ALA A 159 -6.98 0.76 10.05
N ASN A 160 -7.22 0.29 11.27
CA ASN A 160 -8.48 -0.35 11.64
C ASN A 160 -9.68 0.62 11.63
N GLN A 161 -9.46 1.90 11.91
CA GLN A 161 -10.53 2.90 11.91
C GLN A 161 -10.83 3.46 10.52
N THR A 162 -9.82 3.61 9.67
CA THR A 162 -9.92 4.21 8.34
C THR A 162 -10.02 3.19 7.21
N TYR A 163 -9.90 1.90 7.54
CA TYR A 163 -9.83 0.80 6.59
C TYR A 163 -8.68 0.97 5.58
N CYS A 164 -7.52 1.46 6.01
CA CYS A 164 -6.30 1.48 5.19
C CYS A 164 -5.38 0.30 5.55
N GLU A 165 -4.33 0.08 4.76
CA GLU A 165 -3.26 -0.88 5.06
C GLU A 165 -2.07 -0.13 5.68
N ALA A 166 -1.55 -0.62 6.81
CA ALA A 166 -0.39 -0.05 7.50
C ALA A 166 0.88 -0.85 7.17
N TRP A 167 1.92 -0.19 6.71
CA TRP A 167 3.18 -0.79 6.29
C TRP A 167 4.28 -0.49 7.30
N LEU A 168 4.88 -1.54 7.85
CA LEU A 168 5.86 -1.45 8.93
C LEU A 168 7.23 -1.97 8.49
N ASP A 169 8.27 -1.31 8.96
CA ASP A 169 9.64 -1.79 8.85
C ASP A 169 9.93 -2.77 9.99
N ALA A 170 10.36 -3.98 9.66
CA ALA A 170 10.91 -4.92 10.63
C ALA A 170 12.27 -4.40 11.16
N PRO A 171 12.61 -4.69 12.42
CA PRO A 171 13.89 -4.31 12.99
C PRO A 171 15.04 -4.99 12.24
N GLN A 172 16.09 -4.24 11.96
CA GLN A 172 17.28 -4.77 11.30
C GLN A 172 18.03 -5.77 12.23
N GLY A 173 18.61 -6.81 11.63
CA GLY A 173 19.41 -7.82 12.35
C GLY A 173 19.03 -9.28 12.07
N GLY A 174 18.40 -9.54 10.92
CA GLY A 174 18.27 -10.86 10.33
C GLY A 174 16.95 -11.56 10.63
N THR A 175 16.79 -12.75 10.05
CA THR A 175 15.55 -13.54 10.00
C THR A 175 14.89 -13.73 11.36
N LYS A 176 15.69 -14.06 12.40
CA LYS A 176 15.18 -14.33 13.74
C LYS A 176 14.53 -13.10 14.38
N LYS A 177 15.13 -11.91 14.19
CA LYS A 177 14.59 -10.67 14.75
C LYS A 177 13.31 -10.25 14.03
N ALA A 178 13.30 -10.31 12.70
CA ALA A 178 12.10 -10.00 11.92
C ALA A 178 10.92 -10.91 12.30
N LYS A 179 11.16 -12.21 12.49
CA LYS A 179 10.13 -13.16 12.96
C LYS A 179 9.66 -12.87 14.38
N ALA A 180 10.58 -12.56 15.29
CA ALA A 180 10.24 -12.23 16.68
C ALA A 180 9.36 -10.97 16.74
N PHE A 181 9.70 -9.94 15.97
CA PHE A 181 8.91 -8.73 15.84
C PHE A 181 7.52 -9.01 15.24
N ALA A 182 7.44 -9.75 14.14
CA ALA A 182 6.17 -10.11 13.52
C ALA A 182 5.24 -10.87 14.48
N ALA A 183 5.78 -11.79 15.28
CA ALA A 183 5.02 -12.51 16.30
C ALA A 183 4.42 -11.58 17.37
N ARG A 184 5.05 -10.43 17.63
CA ARG A 184 4.58 -9.42 18.60
C ARG A 184 3.51 -8.48 18.05
N LEU A 185 3.35 -8.36 16.73
CA LEU A 185 2.31 -7.51 16.11
C LEU A 185 0.88 -8.01 16.42
N GLY A 186 0.74 -9.27 16.84
CA GLY A 186 -0.52 -9.88 17.26
C GLY A 186 -1.37 -10.37 16.08
N GLY A 187 -2.09 -11.47 16.29
CA GLY A 187 -2.94 -12.09 15.26
C GLY A 187 -4.20 -11.30 14.90
N ASP A 188 -4.50 -10.22 15.62
CA ASP A 188 -5.72 -9.42 15.40
C ASP A 188 -5.51 -8.27 14.40
N GLN A 189 -4.27 -8.00 13.97
CA GLN A 189 -3.92 -6.86 13.12
C GLN A 189 -3.93 -7.19 11.63
N LYS A 190 -5.11 -7.58 11.10
CA LYS A 190 -5.27 -8.00 9.69
C LYS A 190 -4.94 -6.96 8.62
N ARG A 191 -4.79 -5.68 9.00
CA ARG A 191 -4.49 -4.56 8.09
C ARG A 191 -3.04 -4.11 8.15
N VAL A 192 -2.21 -4.82 8.89
CA VAL A 192 -0.80 -4.49 9.08
C VAL A 192 0.06 -5.40 8.21
N TRP A 193 1.04 -4.82 7.55
CA TRP A 193 2.09 -5.49 6.81
C TRP A 193 3.42 -5.29 7.53
N CYS A 194 4.15 -6.38 7.72
CA CYS A 194 5.51 -6.36 8.22
C CYS A 194 6.46 -6.59 7.04
N CYS A 195 7.38 -5.67 6.79
CA CYS A 195 8.33 -5.75 5.69
C CYS A 195 9.77 -5.75 6.20
N ASP A 196 10.59 -6.64 5.69
CA ASP A 196 12.02 -6.74 5.99
C ASP A 196 12.84 -6.60 4.69
N VAL A 197 14.14 -6.33 4.86
CA VAL A 197 15.11 -6.00 3.82
C VAL A 197 14.90 -4.60 3.25
N ASN A 198 15.69 -3.65 3.77
CA ASN A 198 15.78 -2.32 3.18
C ASN A 198 16.47 -2.39 1.83
N GLY A 199 16.11 -1.47 0.95
CA GLY A 199 16.78 -1.27 -0.33
C GLY A 199 17.74 -0.09 -0.27
N GLU A 200 18.51 0.07 -1.34
CA GLU A 200 19.29 1.26 -1.63
C GLU A 200 18.88 1.81 -2.98
N ARG A 201 18.72 3.13 -3.08
CA ARG A 201 18.45 3.83 -4.33
C ARG A 201 19.00 5.24 -4.24
N TRP A 202 19.75 5.70 -5.25
CA TRP A 202 20.37 7.03 -5.26
C TRP A 202 21.31 7.29 -4.06
N ASP A 203 22.10 6.29 -3.65
CA ASP A 203 22.99 6.39 -2.47
C ASP A 203 22.23 6.68 -1.15
N HIS A 204 20.94 6.31 -1.12
CA HIS A 204 20.06 6.47 0.04
C HIS A 204 19.35 5.16 0.38
N ALA A 205 19.20 4.89 1.67
CA ALA A 205 18.43 3.76 2.15
C ALA A 205 16.93 4.00 1.91
N ILE A 206 16.28 3.00 1.30
CA ILE A 206 14.83 2.95 1.12
C ILE A 206 14.27 1.91 2.11
N PRO A 207 13.43 2.33 3.08
CA PRO A 207 12.85 1.40 4.05
C PRO A 207 11.97 0.32 3.38
N ALA A 208 11.99 -0.90 3.95
CA ALA A 208 11.23 -2.05 3.44
C ALA A 208 9.72 -1.79 3.32
N SER A 209 9.14 -1.05 4.28
CA SER A 209 7.74 -0.62 4.28
C SER A 209 7.38 0.21 3.05
N VAL A 210 8.28 1.09 2.60
CA VAL A 210 8.10 1.94 1.41
C VAL A 210 8.14 1.10 0.15
N ILE A 211 9.04 0.13 0.09
CA ILE A 211 9.17 -0.80 -1.04
C ILE A 211 7.88 -1.61 -1.20
N GLY A 212 7.41 -2.20 -0.11
CA GLY A 212 6.15 -2.95 -0.09
C GLY A 212 4.94 -2.09 -0.41
N MET A 213 4.84 -0.90 0.18
CA MET A 213 3.74 0.03 -0.07
C MET A 213 3.71 0.51 -1.52
N ALA A 214 4.87 0.79 -2.12
CA ALA A 214 4.96 1.18 -3.52
C ALA A 214 4.52 0.04 -4.45
N ALA A 215 4.99 -1.19 -4.21
CA ALA A 215 4.54 -2.38 -4.92
C ALA A 215 3.02 -2.59 -4.79
N ARG A 216 2.48 -2.39 -3.58
CA ARG A 216 1.04 -2.50 -3.28
C ARG A 216 0.19 -1.49 -4.04
N CYS A 217 0.62 -0.23 -4.08
CA CYS A 217 -0.08 0.86 -4.75
C CYS A 217 0.05 0.79 -6.29
N SER A 218 0.96 -0.04 -6.80
CA SER A 218 1.14 -0.29 -8.24
C SER A 218 0.12 -1.31 -8.80
N VAL A 219 -0.67 -1.94 -7.93
CA VAL A 219 -1.67 -2.95 -8.31
C VAL A 219 -3.04 -2.62 -7.71
N LYS A 220 -4.10 -3.17 -8.32
CA LYS A 220 -5.47 -3.00 -7.80
C LYS A 220 -5.61 -3.58 -6.39
N PRO A 221 -6.54 -3.09 -5.56
CA PRO A 221 -6.72 -3.63 -4.23
C PRO A 221 -7.04 -5.14 -4.18
N SER A 222 -7.72 -5.65 -5.20
CA SER A 222 -8.07 -7.07 -5.40
C SER A 222 -6.91 -7.96 -5.88
N GLN A 223 -5.76 -7.38 -6.19
CA GLN A 223 -4.57 -8.07 -6.71
C GLN A 223 -3.45 -8.14 -5.68
N THR A 224 -2.57 -9.13 -5.82
CA THR A 224 -1.37 -9.26 -4.99
C THR A 224 -0.20 -8.46 -5.58
N PRO A 225 0.63 -7.79 -4.76
CA PRO A 225 1.87 -7.16 -5.22
C PRO A 225 3.05 -8.15 -5.36
N ASN A 226 2.82 -9.44 -5.11
CA ASN A 226 3.88 -10.45 -5.17
C ASN A 226 4.47 -10.55 -6.58
N GLY A 227 5.80 -10.50 -6.69
CA GLY A 227 6.48 -10.48 -7.98
C GLY A 227 6.66 -9.08 -8.58
N ALA A 228 6.17 -8.02 -7.93
CA ALA A 228 6.38 -6.67 -8.41
C ALA A 228 7.89 -6.34 -8.45
N SER A 229 8.35 -5.79 -9.57
CA SER A 229 9.73 -5.34 -9.70
C SER A 229 9.99 -4.17 -8.74
N THR A 230 11.14 -4.21 -8.07
CA THR A 230 11.58 -3.15 -7.16
C THR A 230 12.83 -2.50 -7.74
N PRO A 231 12.74 -1.30 -8.35
CA PRO A 231 13.88 -0.65 -9.01
C PRO A 231 14.80 -0.05 -7.96
N LEU A 232 15.52 -0.92 -7.26
CA LEU A 232 16.53 -0.63 -6.26
C LEU A 232 17.92 -0.94 -6.85
N ASP A 233 18.93 -0.25 -6.35
CA ASP A 233 20.31 -0.42 -6.76
C ASP A 233 20.94 -1.62 -6.03
N ASP A 234 20.63 -1.79 -4.74
CA ASP A 234 20.96 -3.00 -3.95
C ASP A 234 19.98 -3.21 -2.78
N ILE A 235 20.17 -4.28 -2.02
CA ILE A 235 19.42 -4.64 -0.80
C ILE A 235 20.35 -4.82 0.41
N SER A 236 19.87 -4.45 1.60
CA SER A 236 20.66 -4.47 2.83
C SER A 236 21.11 -5.86 3.27
N ARG A 237 20.39 -6.91 2.87
CA ARG A 237 20.76 -8.31 3.09
C ARG A 237 20.15 -9.19 2.01
N ILE A 238 20.93 -10.20 1.57
CA ILE A 238 20.42 -11.20 0.64
C ILE A 238 19.58 -12.22 1.41
N VAL A 239 18.31 -12.37 1.03
CA VAL A 239 17.42 -13.43 1.51
C VAL A 239 17.40 -14.56 0.50
N GLY A 240 17.70 -15.78 0.94
CA GLY A 240 17.64 -16.96 0.09
C GLY A 240 16.19 -17.31 -0.28
N TYR A 241 15.89 -17.35 -1.58
CA TYR A 241 14.60 -17.81 -2.10
C TYR A 241 14.79 -18.70 -3.33
N ARG A 242 14.05 -19.81 -3.36
CA ARG A 242 13.88 -20.67 -4.54
C ARG A 242 12.44 -21.14 -4.57
N VAL A 243 11.81 -21.08 -5.74
CA VAL A 243 10.38 -21.40 -5.93
C VAL A 243 10.05 -22.84 -5.53
N ASN A 244 10.97 -23.78 -5.74
CA ASN A 244 10.80 -25.19 -5.40
C ASN A 244 11.30 -25.59 -4.00
N ASP A 245 11.86 -24.65 -3.22
CA ASP A 245 12.39 -24.92 -1.89
C ASP A 245 11.48 -24.37 -0.79
N LYS A 246 10.69 -25.27 -0.20
CA LYS A 246 9.78 -24.98 0.92
C LYS A 246 10.49 -24.55 2.21
N ASN A 247 11.80 -24.78 2.31
CA ASN A 247 12.64 -24.47 3.46
C ASN A 247 13.52 -23.22 3.22
N SER A 248 13.32 -22.51 2.10
CA SER A 248 14.02 -21.28 1.84
C SER A 248 13.68 -20.19 2.86
N GLU A 249 14.64 -19.32 3.15
CA GLU A 249 14.50 -18.26 4.15
C GLU A 249 13.32 -17.33 3.83
N GLY A 250 13.14 -16.97 2.55
CA GLY A 250 12.00 -16.15 2.12
C GLY A 250 10.65 -16.82 2.39
N VAL A 251 10.57 -18.15 2.25
CA VAL A 251 9.34 -18.91 2.60
C VAL A 251 9.13 -18.96 4.11
N GLU A 252 10.20 -19.08 4.90
CA GLU A 252 10.12 -19.03 6.37
C GLU A 252 9.62 -17.67 6.89
N LEU A 253 10.11 -16.57 6.29
CA LEU A 253 9.67 -15.20 6.61
C LEU A 253 8.21 -14.96 6.23
N ASN A 254 7.81 -15.35 5.01
CA ASN A 254 6.41 -15.22 4.57
C ASN A 254 5.44 -16.03 5.45
N LYS A 255 5.83 -17.23 5.89
CA LYS A 255 5.04 -18.02 6.85
C LYS A 255 4.86 -17.32 8.20
N ALA A 256 5.77 -16.43 8.57
CA ALA A 256 5.70 -15.62 9.78
C ALA A 256 5.01 -14.26 9.56
N GLY A 257 4.38 -14.03 8.39
CA GLY A 257 3.72 -12.75 8.08
C GLY A 257 4.69 -11.62 7.75
N VAL A 258 5.93 -11.94 7.38
CA VAL A 258 6.96 -10.96 6.97
C VAL A 258 7.17 -11.03 5.46
N SER A 259 6.86 -9.93 4.78
CA SER A 259 7.17 -9.74 3.36
C SER A 259 8.60 -9.25 3.18
N VAL A 260 9.25 -9.61 2.08
CA VAL A 260 10.67 -9.30 1.86
C VAL A 260 10.96 -8.87 0.43
N THR A 261 11.97 -8.03 0.26
CA THR A 261 12.57 -7.78 -1.05
C THR A 261 13.67 -8.80 -1.30
N ILE A 262 13.61 -9.50 -2.44
CA ILE A 262 14.57 -10.55 -2.81
C ILE A 262 15.12 -10.31 -4.22
N ARG A 263 16.18 -11.05 -4.58
CA ARG A 263 16.63 -11.17 -5.98
C ARG A 263 15.63 -12.03 -6.75
N ASP A 264 15.13 -11.50 -7.86
CA ASP A 264 14.27 -12.25 -8.76
C ASP A 264 15.10 -13.33 -9.46
N PRO A 265 14.65 -14.61 -9.47
CA PRO A 265 15.26 -15.64 -10.30
C PRO A 265 15.40 -15.27 -11.79
N ASN A 266 14.56 -14.38 -12.31
CA ASN A 266 14.57 -13.90 -13.69
C ASN A 266 15.46 -12.66 -13.90
N GLY A 267 16.14 -12.17 -12.85
CA GLY A 267 17.01 -11.01 -12.87
C GLY A 267 16.37 -9.75 -12.27
N GLY A 268 17.19 -8.94 -11.59
CA GLY A 268 16.74 -7.77 -10.85
C GLY A 268 16.26 -8.11 -9.43
N LEU A 269 15.49 -7.20 -8.85
CA LEU A 269 14.90 -7.32 -7.52
C LEU A 269 13.38 -7.34 -7.62
N MET A 270 12.75 -8.11 -6.74
CA MET A 270 11.30 -8.24 -6.66
C MET A 270 10.79 -8.21 -5.22
N PHE A 271 9.57 -7.74 -5.06
CA PHE A 271 8.83 -7.83 -3.81
C PHE A 271 8.18 -9.21 -3.67
N LEU A 272 8.54 -9.93 -2.61
CA LEU A 272 7.97 -11.21 -2.24
C LEU A 272 7.07 -11.01 -1.01
N GLY A 273 5.76 -10.92 -1.25
CA GLY A 273 4.78 -10.62 -0.20
C GLY A 273 3.34 -10.83 -0.65
N THR A 274 2.68 -11.81 -0.05
CA THR A 274 1.28 -12.18 -0.32
C THR A 274 0.36 -11.99 0.89
N ARG A 275 0.95 -11.84 2.09
CA ARG A 275 0.25 -11.93 3.37
C ARG A 275 0.53 -10.75 4.29
N THR A 276 -0.51 -10.34 5.01
CA THR A 276 -0.44 -9.42 6.13
C THR A 276 0.20 -10.09 7.35
N ALA A 277 0.50 -9.31 8.39
CA ALA A 277 1.18 -9.78 9.60
C ALA A 277 0.39 -10.87 10.36
N ASP A 278 -0.94 -10.87 10.27
CA ASP A 278 -1.81 -11.92 10.83
C ASP A 278 -1.85 -13.21 9.97
N GLY A 279 -1.23 -13.19 8.78
CA GLY A 279 -1.24 -14.28 7.82
C GLY A 279 -2.42 -14.26 6.84
N SER A 280 -3.33 -13.28 6.91
CA SER A 280 -4.39 -13.11 5.92
C SER A 280 -3.82 -12.74 4.55
N PHE A 281 -4.53 -13.08 3.47
CA PHE A 281 -4.10 -12.70 2.13
C PHE A 281 -4.33 -11.21 1.88
N GLY A 282 -3.27 -10.51 1.49
CA GLY A 282 -3.29 -9.05 1.31
C GLY A 282 -4.31 -8.55 0.30
N ASN A 283 -4.54 -9.30 -0.78
CA ASN A 283 -5.49 -8.93 -1.82
C ASN A 283 -6.96 -9.04 -1.35
N ILE A 284 -7.26 -9.95 -0.41
CA ILE A 284 -8.58 -10.07 0.21
C ILE A 284 -8.83 -8.90 1.14
N ILE A 285 -7.84 -8.58 2.00
CA ILE A 285 -7.91 -7.44 2.90
C ILE A 285 -8.02 -6.13 2.12
N GLY A 286 -7.28 -6.02 1.02
CA GLY A 286 -7.32 -4.88 0.12
C GLY A 286 -8.70 -4.59 -0.46
N ILE A 287 -9.34 -5.59 -1.07
CA ILE A 287 -10.68 -5.42 -1.61
C ILE A 287 -11.73 -5.26 -0.50
N GLU A 288 -11.61 -5.95 0.63
CA GLU A 288 -12.50 -5.75 1.80
C GLU A 288 -12.45 -4.29 2.26
N ASN A 289 -11.24 -3.74 2.39
CA ASN A 289 -11.01 -2.36 2.77
C ASN A 289 -11.61 -1.36 1.77
N GLN A 290 -11.43 -1.60 0.46
CA GLN A 290 -12.06 -0.79 -0.58
C GLN A 290 -13.59 -0.82 -0.48
N LEU A 291 -14.18 -2.00 -0.30
CA LEU A 291 -15.62 -2.15 -0.12
C LEU A 291 -16.11 -1.38 1.11
N CYS A 292 -15.44 -1.51 2.26
CA CYS A 292 -15.80 -0.78 3.47
C CYS A 292 -15.75 0.74 3.27
N ARG A 293 -14.68 1.27 2.66
CA ARG A 293 -14.53 2.72 2.44
C ARG A 293 -15.63 3.27 1.54
N GLU A 294 -15.92 2.61 0.41
CA GLU A 294 -16.96 3.05 -0.51
C GLU A 294 -18.37 2.92 0.08
N LEU A 295 -18.63 1.86 0.86
CA LEU A 295 -19.91 1.70 1.56
C LEU A 295 -20.13 2.81 2.59
N ILE A 296 -19.12 3.17 3.38
CA ILE A 296 -19.20 4.26 4.36
C ILE A 296 -19.48 5.59 3.67
N LYS A 297 -18.69 5.90 2.63
CA LYS A 297 -18.84 7.13 1.83
C LYS A 297 -20.24 7.22 1.24
N SER A 298 -20.67 6.16 0.57
CA SER A 298 -21.98 6.08 -0.06
C SER A 298 -23.13 6.16 0.95
N HIS A 299 -23.00 5.53 2.12
CA HIS A 299 -24.05 5.55 3.14
C HIS A 299 -24.22 6.93 3.79
N ARG A 300 -23.11 7.66 4.03
CA ARG A 300 -23.12 9.02 4.57
C ARG A 300 -24.01 9.97 3.76
N ASP A 301 -23.97 9.88 2.44
CA ASP A 301 -24.76 10.73 1.54
C ASP A 301 -26.27 10.46 1.61
N THR A 302 -26.65 9.31 2.15
CA THR A 302 -28.03 8.84 2.22
C THR A 302 -28.70 9.02 3.59
N MET A 303 -27.95 9.42 4.62
CA MET A 303 -28.47 9.56 6.00
C MET A 303 -29.55 10.62 6.17
N LYS A 304 -29.75 11.50 5.18
CA LYS A 304 -30.78 12.55 5.17
C LYS A 304 -32.18 12.07 4.77
N TYR A 305 -32.29 10.85 4.23
CA TYR A 305 -33.55 10.33 3.70
C TYR A 305 -34.35 9.57 4.77
N ASN A 306 -35.67 9.50 4.58
CA ASN A 306 -36.55 8.68 5.41
C ASN A 306 -36.37 7.19 5.09
N LEU A 307 -36.62 6.33 6.09
CA LEU A 307 -36.60 4.87 5.94
C LEU A 307 -37.90 4.34 5.32
N ASP A 308 -38.23 4.77 4.11
CA ASP A 308 -39.38 4.28 3.37
C ASP A 308 -39.02 3.13 2.39
N PHE A 309 -40.04 2.53 1.78
CA PHE A 309 -39.84 1.42 0.84
C PHE A 309 -39.03 1.83 -0.40
N ASP A 310 -39.15 3.08 -0.85
CA ASP A 310 -38.47 3.55 -2.04
C ASP A 310 -36.98 3.75 -1.75
N PHE A 311 -36.64 4.28 -0.57
CA PHE A 311 -35.28 4.32 -0.06
C PHE A 311 -34.63 2.94 -0.07
N PHE A 312 -35.28 1.92 0.48
CA PHE A 312 -34.71 0.56 0.51
C PHE A 312 -34.50 -0.03 -0.89
N LYS A 313 -35.50 0.11 -1.78
CA LYS A 313 -35.38 -0.37 -3.17
C LYS A 313 -34.24 0.30 -3.91
N GLN A 314 -34.18 1.64 -3.83
CA GLN A 314 -33.12 2.42 -4.47
C GLN A 314 -31.75 2.06 -3.90
N ARG A 315 -31.66 1.88 -2.58
CA ARG A 315 -30.38 1.56 -1.93
C ARG A 315 -29.86 0.18 -2.32
N ILE A 316 -30.73 -0.83 -2.33
CA ILE A 316 -30.37 -2.19 -2.78
C ILE A 316 -29.98 -2.16 -4.26
N ALA A 317 -30.76 -1.49 -5.12
CA ALA A 317 -30.45 -1.40 -6.54
C ALA A 317 -29.11 -0.68 -6.79
N GLN A 318 -28.86 0.45 -6.12
CA GLN A 318 -27.63 1.22 -6.25
C GLN A 318 -26.40 0.37 -5.89
N LEU A 319 -26.43 -0.29 -4.73
CA LEU A 319 -25.31 -1.12 -4.28
C LEU A 319 -25.16 -2.37 -5.14
N SER A 320 -26.25 -3.00 -5.56
CA SER A 320 -26.18 -4.18 -6.42
C SER A 320 -25.56 -3.84 -7.78
N ASN A 321 -25.93 -2.71 -8.39
CA ASN A 321 -25.36 -2.26 -9.66
C ASN A 321 -23.85 -1.99 -9.55
N TRP A 322 -23.41 -1.33 -8.46
CA TRP A 322 -21.99 -1.09 -8.21
C TRP A 322 -21.23 -2.40 -7.96
N LEU A 323 -21.77 -3.32 -7.17
CA LEU A 323 -21.15 -4.62 -6.96
C LEU A 323 -21.07 -5.44 -8.26
N SER A 324 -22.08 -5.35 -9.12
CA SER A 324 -22.05 -5.97 -10.45
C SER A 324 -20.99 -5.36 -11.36
N SER A 325 -20.68 -4.06 -11.25
CA SER A 325 -19.57 -3.47 -12.02
C SER A 325 -18.22 -4.01 -11.53
N LEU A 326 -18.00 -4.12 -10.22
CA LEU A 326 -16.79 -4.75 -9.68
C LEU A 326 -16.62 -6.21 -10.13
N GLN A 327 -17.73 -6.95 -10.25
CA GLN A 327 -17.72 -8.30 -10.79
C GLN A 327 -17.36 -8.32 -12.28
N ALA A 328 -17.91 -7.40 -13.08
CA ALA A 328 -17.59 -7.26 -14.49
C ALA A 328 -16.11 -6.90 -14.71
N ASP A 329 -15.53 -6.10 -13.82
CA ASP A 329 -14.11 -5.73 -13.82
C ASP A 329 -13.18 -6.84 -13.29
N GLY A 330 -13.74 -7.97 -12.83
CA GLY A 330 -12.99 -9.10 -12.31
C GLY A 330 -12.35 -8.86 -10.94
N GLU A 331 -12.80 -7.85 -10.18
CA GLU A 331 -12.26 -7.55 -8.85
C GLU A 331 -12.83 -8.45 -7.75
N ILE A 332 -14.08 -8.91 -7.94
CA ILE A 332 -14.77 -9.85 -7.05
C ILE A 332 -15.42 -10.97 -7.86
N ILE A 333 -15.65 -12.13 -7.23
CA ILE A 333 -16.34 -13.27 -7.86
C ILE A 333 -17.83 -12.94 -8.08
N GLY A 334 -18.42 -12.22 -7.13
CA GLY A 334 -19.81 -11.79 -7.13
C GLY A 334 -20.25 -11.32 -5.74
N ALA A 335 -21.41 -10.69 -5.68
CA ALA A 335 -21.99 -10.23 -4.42
C ALA A 335 -23.53 -10.14 -4.49
N ARG A 336 -24.17 -10.10 -3.31
CA ARG A 336 -25.63 -9.97 -3.15
C ARG A 336 -25.93 -8.97 -2.05
N CYS A 337 -26.87 -8.05 -2.30
CA CYS A 337 -27.29 -7.04 -1.35
C CYS A 337 -28.78 -7.20 -1.02
N TYR A 338 -29.14 -7.30 0.27
CA TYR A 338 -30.51 -7.52 0.71
C TYR A 338 -30.75 -7.05 2.16
N LEU A 339 -32.02 -6.89 2.56
CA LEU A 339 -32.39 -6.60 3.95
C LEU A 339 -32.34 -7.87 4.80
N HIS A 340 -31.74 -7.78 5.99
CA HIS A 340 -31.71 -8.92 6.90
C HIS A 340 -33.12 -9.30 7.38
N GLU A 341 -33.52 -10.56 7.20
CA GLU A 341 -34.90 -11.01 7.45
C GLU A 341 -35.32 -10.91 8.92
N THR A 342 -34.47 -11.38 9.85
CA THR A 342 -34.85 -11.45 11.28
C THR A 342 -34.36 -10.27 12.13
N ARG A 343 -33.30 -9.57 11.72
CA ARG A 343 -32.75 -8.44 12.48
C ARG A 343 -33.51 -7.14 12.27
N ASN A 344 -34.19 -6.99 11.13
CA ASN A 344 -35.09 -5.86 10.89
C ASN A 344 -36.43 -6.12 11.57
N ASN A 345 -36.68 -5.40 12.67
CA ASN A 345 -37.88 -5.55 13.48
C ASN A 345 -38.43 -4.18 13.89
N LEU A 346 -39.63 -4.18 14.47
CA LEU A 346 -40.33 -2.96 14.88
C LEU A 346 -39.49 -2.06 15.79
N GLN A 347 -38.70 -2.64 16.70
CA GLN A 347 -37.90 -1.88 17.64
C GLN A 347 -36.75 -1.15 16.95
N ARG A 348 -36.04 -1.82 16.04
CA ARG A 348 -35.00 -1.16 15.22
C ARG A 348 -35.58 -0.04 14.36
N TYR A 349 -36.71 -0.29 13.71
CA TYR A 349 -37.34 0.73 12.87
C TYR A 349 -37.75 1.97 13.68
N LYS A 350 -38.29 1.79 14.89
CA LYS A 350 -38.59 2.90 15.81
C LYS A 350 -37.34 3.71 16.20
N ASN A 351 -36.18 3.08 16.22
CA ASN A 351 -34.89 3.73 16.48
C ASN A 351 -34.25 4.33 15.22
N GLY A 352 -34.90 4.26 14.05
CA GLY A 352 -34.31 4.69 12.79
C GLY A 352 -33.19 3.77 12.30
N GLU A 353 -33.18 2.52 12.74
CA GLU A 353 -32.17 1.53 12.37
C GLU A 353 -32.72 0.50 11.37
N TRP A 354 -31.84 0.06 10.48
CA TRP A 354 -32.08 -1.04 9.58
C TRP A 354 -30.77 -1.78 9.28
N VAL A 355 -30.89 -3.05 8.94
CA VAL A 355 -29.75 -3.95 8.69
C VAL A 355 -29.76 -4.36 7.24
N LEU A 356 -28.81 -3.80 6.50
CA LEU A 356 -28.43 -4.22 5.16
C LEU A 356 -27.35 -5.30 5.24
N VAL A 357 -27.50 -6.35 4.43
CA VAL A 357 -26.54 -7.42 4.31
C VAL A 357 -25.93 -7.37 2.92
N ILE A 358 -24.60 -7.53 2.86
CA ILE A 358 -23.84 -7.65 1.63
C ILE A 358 -22.99 -8.91 1.74
N ASP A 359 -23.39 -9.95 1.03
CA ASP A 359 -22.56 -11.15 0.85
C ASP A 359 -21.65 -10.93 -0.36
N TRP A 360 -20.37 -11.26 -0.28
CA TRP A 360 -19.43 -11.07 -1.39
C TRP A 360 -18.34 -12.16 -1.39
N GLY A 361 -17.74 -12.40 -2.56
CA GLY A 361 -16.65 -13.38 -2.73
C GLY A 361 -15.40 -12.77 -3.36
N ALA A 362 -14.23 -13.06 -2.78
CA ALA A 362 -12.93 -12.58 -3.25
C ALA A 362 -12.15 -13.66 -4.02
N TYR A 363 -11.35 -13.26 -5.01
CA TYR A 363 -10.35 -14.14 -5.62
C TYR A 363 -9.17 -14.38 -4.67
N ARG A 364 -8.67 -15.63 -4.63
CA ARG A 364 -7.45 -16.00 -3.89
C ARG A 364 -6.23 -15.91 -4.80
N PRO A 365 -5.06 -15.50 -4.29
CA PRO A 365 -3.85 -15.45 -5.08
C PRO A 365 -3.35 -16.88 -5.37
N ASN A 366 -2.70 -17.08 -6.53
CA ASN A 366 -2.06 -18.34 -6.87
C ASN A 366 -0.69 -18.48 -6.18
N GLU A 367 -0.70 -18.63 -4.85
CA GLU A 367 0.52 -18.73 -4.04
C GLU A 367 1.21 -20.10 -4.15
N HIS A 368 0.45 -21.17 -4.46
CA HIS A 368 0.98 -22.54 -4.55
C HIS A 368 0.20 -23.36 -5.57
N SER A 369 0.85 -23.71 -6.69
CA SER A 369 0.33 -24.62 -7.69
C SER A 369 0.98 -26.00 -7.57
N ILE A 370 0.20 -27.07 -7.68
CA ILE A 370 0.68 -28.45 -7.71
C ILE A 370 0.56 -28.94 -9.16
N ILE A 371 1.68 -29.36 -9.74
CA ILE A 371 1.74 -29.94 -11.08
C ILE A 371 2.15 -31.40 -10.93
N GLU A 372 1.27 -32.31 -11.33
CA GLU A 372 1.55 -33.75 -11.36
C GLU A 372 2.11 -34.12 -12.74
N LEU A 373 3.36 -34.59 -12.77
CA LEU A 373 4.04 -35.05 -13.97
C LEU A 373 4.23 -36.57 -13.89
N ASN A 374 3.52 -37.28 -14.75
CA ASN A 374 3.54 -38.74 -14.81
C ASN A 374 4.16 -39.21 -16.13
N GLN A 375 5.06 -40.19 -16.07
CA GLN A 375 5.49 -40.92 -17.25
C GLN A 375 4.45 -42.00 -17.54
N ASP A 376 3.94 -42.03 -18.76
CA ASP A 376 2.90 -42.96 -19.19
C ASP A 376 3.45 -43.96 -20.21
N ASP A 377 3.44 -45.24 -19.82
CA ASP A 377 3.91 -46.35 -20.66
C ASP A 377 3.00 -46.60 -21.87
N GLU A 378 1.73 -46.20 -21.83
CA GLU A 378 0.84 -46.31 -23.00
C GLU A 378 1.32 -45.38 -24.14
N LEU A 379 1.78 -44.17 -23.80
CA LEU A 379 2.36 -43.25 -24.78
C LEU A 379 3.66 -43.80 -25.37
N LEU A 380 4.50 -44.45 -24.54
CA LEU A 380 5.71 -45.12 -25.02
C LEU A 380 5.37 -46.30 -25.93
N LYS A 381 4.35 -47.08 -25.58
CA LYS A 381 3.90 -48.22 -26.37
C LYS A 381 3.43 -47.81 -27.75
N VAL A 382 2.68 -46.71 -27.87
CA VAL A 382 2.26 -46.17 -29.18
C VAL A 382 3.47 -45.85 -30.05
N TYR A 383 4.48 -45.17 -29.50
CA TYR A 383 5.73 -44.88 -30.23
C TYR A 383 6.45 -46.15 -30.68
N VAL A 384 6.55 -47.16 -29.80
CA VAL A 384 7.17 -48.45 -30.11
C VAL A 384 6.39 -49.18 -31.20
N ASP A 385 5.07 -49.24 -31.10
CA ASP A 385 4.19 -49.90 -32.08
C ASP A 385 4.29 -49.22 -33.46
N ASP A 386 4.36 -47.89 -33.52
CA ASP A 386 4.52 -47.15 -34.77
C ASP A 386 5.93 -47.30 -35.37
N ALA A 387 6.97 -47.38 -34.53
CA ALA A 387 8.32 -47.72 -34.99
C ALA A 387 8.37 -49.13 -35.59
N ILE A 388 7.71 -50.12 -34.95
CA ILE A 388 7.58 -51.48 -35.48
C ILE A 388 6.85 -51.46 -36.83
N LYS A 389 5.73 -50.75 -36.96
CA LYS A 389 4.99 -50.66 -38.25
C LYS A 389 5.79 -49.99 -39.37
N THR A 390 6.63 -49.02 -39.04
CA THR A 390 7.35 -48.21 -40.03
C THR A 390 8.58 -48.92 -40.59
N PHE A 391 9.27 -49.72 -39.77
CA PHE A 391 10.56 -50.34 -40.11
C PHE A 391 10.54 -51.88 -40.10
N GLY A 392 9.43 -52.50 -39.70
CA GLY A 392 9.27 -53.96 -39.54
C GLY A 392 8.66 -54.67 -40.74
#